data_AF-A0A8T5R2J6-F1
#
_entry.id   AF-A0A8T5R2J6-F1
#
_cell.length_a   1.000
_cell.length_b   1.000
_cell.length_c   1.000
_cell.angle_alpha   90.00
_cell.angle_beta   90.00
_cell.angle_gamma   90.00
#
_symmetry.space_group_name_H-M   'P 1'
#
loop_
_entity.id
_entity.type
_entity.pdbx_description
1 polymer ?
#
loop_
_entity_poly.entity_id
_entity_poly.type
_entity_poly.pdbx_seq_one_letter_code
_entity_poly.pdbx_strand_id
1 'polypeptide(L)'
;MSNPAVITLDSLSNKNLTFKRFQIEDNIGESIHLHIDNMRIDFTVKEFLEFSKMIENSLCELNFLKGYNISDFDEHFLKECSPLLTKLVDIKIENIQLSQLKCIVHVNYKNGLSSLNITSIQNTPAYQYLKGNKEKFIHYQQYNYFNINNEQRLLSTLKSIETNKYLHENRFIILFNGQNYIRDGQHRAAILAHLYGLNINIKVMRFYFKEKKHYINQYVHNAKIFIKWFMVKIYKKVRFIFHK
;
A
#
# COMPACT_ATOMS: atom_id res chain seq x y z
N MET A 1 20.62 16.94 19.94
CA MET A 1 20.51 17.91 18.82
C MET A 1 20.24 17.11 17.56
N SER A 2 19.17 17.39 16.81
CA SER A 2 18.90 16.73 15.53
C SER A 2 19.80 17.36 14.46
N ASN A 3 20.62 16.56 13.79
CA ASN A 3 21.33 17.00 12.60
C ASN A 3 20.27 17.40 11.54
N PRO A 4 20.22 18.66 11.08
CA PRO A 4 19.20 19.14 10.13
C PRO A 4 19.27 18.45 8.75
N ALA A 5 20.33 17.69 8.50
CA ALA A 5 20.62 16.99 7.26
C ALA A 5 20.02 15.57 7.15
N VAL A 6 19.30 15.07 8.15
CA VAL A 6 18.86 13.66 8.15
C VAL A 6 17.46 13.50 7.53
N ILE A 7 17.36 12.65 6.52
CA ILE A 7 16.11 12.29 5.84
C ILE A 7 15.60 10.98 6.44
N THR A 8 14.39 10.98 7.00
CA THR A 8 13.76 9.71 7.41
C THR A 8 13.28 8.95 6.17
N LEU A 9 13.86 7.78 5.92
CA LEU A 9 13.46 6.89 4.84
C LEU A 9 12.21 6.09 5.20
N ASP A 10 12.17 5.55 6.42
CA ASP A 10 11.00 4.85 6.94
C ASP A 10 10.93 4.91 8.47
N SER A 11 9.73 4.78 9.03
CA SER A 11 9.54 4.70 10.47
C SER A 11 8.29 3.91 10.86
N LEU A 12 8.42 3.14 11.93
CA LEU A 12 7.33 2.47 12.61
C LEU A 12 7.46 2.74 14.10
N SER A 13 6.39 3.29 14.71
CA SER A 13 6.33 3.44 16.16
C SER A 13 5.01 2.89 16.70
N ASN A 14 5.10 1.97 17.65
CA ASN A 14 3.93 1.38 18.28
C ASN A 14 4.25 0.93 19.70
N LYS A 15 3.61 1.57 20.68
CA LYS A 15 3.82 1.30 22.11
C LYS A 15 3.45 -0.13 22.52
N ASN A 16 2.65 -0.83 21.71
CA ASN A 16 2.15 -2.17 22.00
C ASN A 16 2.99 -3.29 21.34
N LEU A 17 4.06 -2.95 20.62
CA LEU A 17 5.00 -3.93 20.06
C LEU A 17 6.18 -4.14 21.01
N THR A 18 6.86 -5.29 20.87
CA THR A 18 8.08 -5.60 21.63
C THR A 18 9.16 -4.55 21.39
N PHE A 19 9.34 -4.15 20.12
CA PHE A 19 10.11 -2.96 19.74
C PHE A 19 9.16 -1.79 19.55
N LYS A 20 9.35 -0.72 20.31
CA LYS A 20 8.44 0.44 20.32
C LYS A 20 8.72 1.40 19.17
N ARG A 21 9.97 1.47 18.71
CA ARG A 21 10.42 2.31 17.61
C ARG A 21 11.37 1.53 16.70
N PHE A 22 11.09 1.63 15.41
CA PHE A 22 11.98 1.25 14.33
C PHE A 22 12.05 2.42 13.36
N GLN A 23 13.25 2.86 12.97
CA GLN A 23 13.39 3.97 12.02
C GLN A 23 14.65 3.81 11.20
N ILE A 24 14.54 4.13 9.91
CA ILE A 24 15.65 4.17 8.97
C ILE A 24 15.82 5.61 8.53
N GLU A 25 17.02 6.12 8.67
CA GLU A 25 17.41 7.50 8.37
C GLU A 25 18.60 7.50 7.41
N ASP A 26 18.58 8.42 6.46
CA ASP A 26 19.69 8.71 5.55
C ASP A 26 20.31 10.06 5.92
N ASN A 27 21.61 10.06 6.20
CA ASN A 27 22.39 11.27 6.43
C ASN A 27 23.03 11.74 5.11
N ILE A 28 22.20 12.19 4.17
CA ILE A 28 22.60 12.74 2.85
C ILE A 28 23.62 11.86 2.11
N GLY A 29 23.39 10.55 2.08
CA GLY A 29 24.23 9.58 1.37
C GLY A 29 25.56 9.27 2.05
N GLU A 30 25.89 9.88 3.19
CA GLU A 30 27.11 9.58 3.95
C GLU A 30 26.94 8.29 4.76
N SER A 31 25.78 8.09 5.38
CA SER A 31 25.49 6.94 6.24
C SER A 31 23.98 6.71 6.36
N ILE A 32 23.62 5.46 6.63
CA ILE A 32 22.26 5.03 6.97
C ILE A 32 22.21 4.70 8.46
N HIS A 33 21.36 5.38 9.21
CA HIS A 33 21.13 5.06 10.62
C HIS A 33 19.90 4.17 10.77
N LEU A 34 20.08 3.02 11.40
CA LEU A 34 19.02 2.12 11.81
C LEU A 34 18.77 2.29 13.31
N HIS A 35 17.59 2.78 13.68
CA HIS A 35 17.16 2.92 15.06
C HIS A 35 16.22 1.79 15.46
N ILE A 36 16.54 1.11 16.57
CA ILE A 36 15.68 0.12 17.23
C ILE A 36 15.57 0.54 18.69
N ASP A 37 14.43 1.10 19.08
CA ASP A 37 14.21 1.74 20.37
C ASP A 37 15.29 2.78 20.73
N ASN A 38 16.19 2.41 21.65
CA ASN A 38 17.29 3.25 22.11
C ASN A 38 18.64 2.87 21.48
N MET A 39 18.66 1.83 20.63
CA MET A 39 19.85 1.41 19.88
C MET A 39 19.88 2.13 18.53
N ARG A 40 21.06 2.60 18.15
CA ARG A 40 21.36 3.12 16.82
C ARG A 40 22.52 2.33 16.25
N ILE A 41 22.35 1.84 15.03
CA ILE A 41 23.39 1.18 14.26
C ILE A 41 23.65 2.08 13.04
N ASP A 42 24.91 2.47 12.87
CA ASP A 42 25.34 3.33 11.78
C ASP A 42 25.97 2.44 10.69
N PHE A 43 25.42 2.51 9.49
CA PHE A 43 25.91 1.79 8.31
C PHE A 43 26.44 2.79 7.28
N THR A 44 27.46 2.41 6.52
CA THR A 44 27.64 2.96 5.17
C THR A 44 26.48 2.52 4.28
N VAL A 45 26.25 3.24 3.17
CA VAL A 45 25.22 2.83 2.18
C VAL A 45 25.43 1.39 1.71
N LYS A 46 26.68 0.99 1.47
CA LYS A 46 27.02 -0.36 1.02
C LYS A 46 26.66 -1.43 2.05
N GLU A 47 27.05 -1.23 3.31
CA GLU A 47 26.75 -2.19 4.39
C GLU A 47 25.25 -2.31 4.63
N PHE A 48 24.51 -1.20 4.53
CA PHE A 48 23.05 -1.24 4.65
C PHE A 48 22.39 -2.05 3.53
N LEU A 49 22.88 -1.94 2.30
CA LEU A 49 22.37 -2.73 1.17
C LEU A 49 22.71 -4.21 1.32
N GLU A 50 23.91 -4.55 1.78
CA GLU A 50 24.30 -5.93 2.10
C GLU A 50 23.44 -6.50 3.23
N PHE A 51 23.23 -5.74 4.31
CA PHE A 51 22.34 -6.10 5.41
C PHE A 51 20.89 -6.31 4.91
N SER A 52 20.37 -5.40 4.09
CA SER A 52 19.02 -5.51 3.51
C SER A 52 18.87 -6.77 2.66
N LYS A 53 19.90 -7.13 1.89
CA LYS A 53 19.89 -8.37 1.09
C LYS A 53 19.92 -9.62 1.95
N MET A 54 20.69 -9.60 3.04
CA MET A 54 20.71 -10.69 4.02
C MET A 54 19.33 -10.89 4.66
N ILE A 55 18.63 -9.81 5.00
CA ILE A 55 17.26 -9.87 5.53
C ILE A 55 16.29 -10.44 4.50
N GLU A 56 16.37 -10.00 3.24
CA GLU A 56 15.54 -10.54 2.16
C GLU A 56 15.73 -12.05 2.00
N ASN A 57 16.99 -12.52 1.95
CA ASN A 57 17.31 -13.95 1.85
C ASN A 57 16.77 -14.73 3.06
N SER A 58 16.95 -14.20 4.27
CA SER A 58 16.45 -14.83 5.50
C SER A 58 14.92 -14.98 5.48
N LEU A 59 14.19 -13.97 4.98
CA LEU A 59 12.74 -14.04 4.86
C LEU A 59 12.28 -15.07 3.81
N CYS A 60 13.03 -15.23 2.71
CA CYS A 60 12.79 -16.27 1.72
C CYS A 60 13.03 -17.68 2.32
N GLU A 61 14.12 -17.87 3.07
CA GLU A 61 14.43 -19.14 3.75
C GLU A 61 13.38 -19.53 4.79
N LEU A 62 12.84 -18.56 5.52
CA LEU A 62 11.73 -18.75 6.46
C LEU A 62 10.40 -19.13 5.77
N ASN A 63 10.37 -19.13 4.43
CA ASN A 63 9.19 -19.41 3.63
C ASN A 63 7.98 -18.55 4.06
N PHE A 64 8.26 -17.29 4.37
CA PHE A 64 7.29 -16.38 4.96
C PHE A 64 6.08 -16.13 4.04
N LEU A 65 6.31 -16.22 2.73
CA LEU A 65 5.30 -16.03 1.68
C LEU A 65 4.87 -17.34 1.03
N LYS A 66 4.95 -18.48 1.72
CA LYS A 66 4.34 -19.76 1.31
C LYS A 66 4.73 -20.23 -0.11
N GLY A 67 6.02 -20.15 -0.43
CA GLY A 67 6.62 -20.63 -1.67
C GLY A 67 6.87 -19.52 -2.70
N TYR A 68 6.48 -18.29 -2.39
CA TYR A 68 6.75 -17.12 -3.23
C TYR A 68 7.95 -16.33 -2.71
N ASN A 69 8.63 -15.63 -3.62
CA ASN A 69 9.74 -14.74 -3.28
C ASN A 69 9.21 -13.33 -2.98
N ILE A 70 9.96 -12.57 -2.18
CA ILE A 70 9.64 -11.15 -1.90
C ILE A 70 9.54 -10.35 -3.21
N SER A 71 10.44 -10.62 -4.16
CA SER A 71 10.52 -9.95 -5.46
C SER A 71 9.29 -10.16 -6.35
N ASP A 72 8.44 -11.16 -6.06
CA ASP A 72 7.20 -11.39 -6.82
C ASP A 72 6.13 -10.31 -6.53
N PHE A 73 6.31 -9.52 -5.47
CA PHE A 73 5.34 -8.55 -4.97
C PHE A 73 5.83 -7.10 -5.08
N ASP A 74 4.88 -6.17 -5.02
CA ASP A 74 5.19 -4.73 -4.89
C ASP A 74 5.65 -4.47 -3.44
N GLU A 75 6.75 -3.73 -3.27
CA GLU A 75 7.37 -3.53 -1.95
C GLU A 75 6.44 -2.74 -1.02
N HIS A 76 5.72 -1.77 -1.55
CA HIS A 76 4.75 -0.99 -0.79
C HIS A 76 3.56 -1.86 -0.37
N PHE A 77 3.06 -2.74 -1.24
CA PHE A 77 2.04 -3.72 -0.86
C PHE A 77 2.50 -4.63 0.29
N LEU A 78 3.71 -5.19 0.21
CA LEU A 78 4.25 -6.05 1.27
C LEU A 78 4.39 -5.28 2.59
N LYS A 79 4.86 -4.03 2.54
CA LYS A 79 4.93 -3.15 3.71
C LYS A 79 3.55 -2.94 4.35
N GLU A 80 2.55 -2.56 3.57
CA GLU A 80 1.20 -2.28 4.05
C GLU A 80 0.52 -3.52 4.65
N CYS A 81 0.75 -4.70 4.07
CA CYS A 81 0.18 -5.95 4.58
C CYS A 81 1.04 -6.67 5.62
N SER A 82 2.26 -6.19 5.89
CA SER A 82 3.21 -6.84 6.81
C SER A 82 2.64 -7.24 8.18
N PRO A 83 1.76 -6.44 8.84
CA PRO A 83 1.19 -6.85 10.13
C PRO A 83 0.30 -8.08 10.03
N LEU A 84 -0.24 -8.37 8.84
CA LEU A 84 -1.13 -9.49 8.58
C LEU A 84 -0.37 -10.75 8.17
N LEU A 85 0.82 -10.61 7.58
CA LEU A 85 1.59 -11.72 7.00
C LEU A 85 1.96 -12.79 8.04
N THR A 86 2.13 -12.42 9.31
CA THR A 86 2.34 -13.39 10.42
C THR A 86 1.17 -14.37 10.61
N LYS A 87 -0.01 -14.07 10.06
CA LYS A 87 -1.22 -14.90 10.09
C LYS A 87 -1.56 -15.47 8.72
N LEU A 88 -0.67 -15.36 7.73
CA LEU A 88 -0.83 -15.93 6.40
C LEU A 88 -0.82 -17.45 6.49
N VAL A 89 -1.90 -18.06 6.00
CA VAL A 89 -2.09 -19.51 5.94
C VAL A 89 -1.68 -20.01 4.57
N ASP A 90 -2.15 -19.35 3.52
CA ASP A 90 -2.01 -19.84 2.15
C ASP A 90 -2.09 -18.70 1.13
N ILE A 91 -1.58 -18.94 -0.08
CA ILE A 91 -1.72 -18.06 -1.24
C ILE A 91 -2.18 -18.92 -2.42
N LYS A 92 -3.30 -18.55 -3.04
CA LYS A 92 -3.85 -19.30 -4.20
C LYS A 92 -4.04 -18.40 -5.40
N ILE A 93 -3.84 -18.97 -6.59
CA ILE A 93 -4.24 -18.34 -7.85
C ILE A 93 -5.66 -18.78 -8.18
N GLU A 94 -6.54 -17.82 -8.44
CA GLU A 94 -7.95 -18.05 -8.73
C GLU A 94 -8.35 -17.35 -10.03
N ASN A 95 -9.34 -17.91 -10.74
CA ASN A 95 -9.98 -17.21 -11.84
C ASN A 95 -11.20 -16.45 -11.32
N ILE A 96 -11.34 -15.19 -11.71
CA ILE A 96 -12.47 -14.34 -11.34
C ILE A 96 -12.86 -13.45 -12.51
N GLN A 97 -14.15 -13.16 -12.63
CA GLN A 97 -14.61 -12.17 -13.60
C GLN A 97 -14.25 -10.77 -13.12
N LEU A 98 -13.69 -9.93 -14.01
CA LEU A 98 -13.20 -8.61 -13.65
C LEU A 98 -14.31 -7.71 -13.07
N SER A 99 -15.54 -7.85 -13.54
CA SER A 99 -16.76 -7.18 -13.04
C SER A 99 -17.05 -7.43 -11.54
N GLN A 100 -16.59 -8.55 -10.99
CA GLN A 100 -16.80 -8.94 -9.59
C GLN A 100 -15.81 -8.26 -8.63
N LEU A 101 -14.74 -7.66 -9.15
CA LEU A 101 -13.77 -6.94 -8.34
C LEU A 101 -14.30 -5.58 -7.91
N LYS A 102 -13.92 -5.18 -6.70
CA LYS A 102 -14.15 -3.84 -6.16
C LYS A 102 -12.83 -3.16 -5.83
N CYS A 103 -12.80 -1.85 -6.04
CA CYS A 103 -11.66 -0.99 -5.79
C CYS A 103 -11.89 -0.20 -4.50
N ILE A 104 -10.81 -0.04 -3.74
CA ILE A 104 -10.77 0.85 -2.58
C ILE A 104 -10.34 2.23 -3.10
N VAL A 105 -11.17 3.25 -2.88
CA VAL A 105 -10.87 4.63 -3.30
C VAL A 105 -10.95 5.53 -2.06
N HIS A 106 -9.94 6.38 -1.89
CA HIS A 106 -9.92 7.35 -0.80
C HIS A 106 -10.54 8.66 -1.26
N VAL A 107 -11.51 9.17 -0.51
CA VAL A 107 -12.17 10.45 -0.78
C VAL A 107 -11.74 11.43 0.30
N ASN A 108 -11.01 12.46 -0.12
CA ASN A 108 -10.57 13.54 0.76
C ASN A 108 -11.59 14.68 0.74
N TYR A 109 -12.05 15.08 1.93
CA TYR A 109 -12.92 16.21 2.13
C TYR A 109 -12.12 17.43 2.62
N LYS A 110 -12.74 18.61 2.50
CA LYS A 110 -12.23 19.83 3.14
C LYS A 110 -12.07 19.58 4.65
N ASN A 111 -11.08 20.22 5.26
CA ASN A 111 -10.72 20.11 6.70
C ASN A 111 -10.00 18.83 7.13
N GLY A 112 -9.37 18.12 6.19
CA GLY A 112 -8.48 16.99 6.47
C GLY A 112 -9.20 15.71 6.89
N LEU A 113 -10.51 15.61 6.61
CA LEU A 113 -11.26 14.36 6.76
C LEU A 113 -11.10 13.54 5.49
N SER A 114 -10.70 12.28 5.60
CA SER A 114 -10.69 11.33 4.49
C SER A 114 -11.65 10.17 4.79
N SER A 115 -12.27 9.61 3.75
CA SER A 115 -13.10 8.42 3.87
C SER A 115 -12.67 7.37 2.86
N LEU A 116 -12.99 6.13 3.17
CA LEU A 116 -12.82 5.01 2.28
C LEU A 116 -14.13 4.78 1.52
N ASN A 117 -14.04 4.57 0.21
CA ASN A 117 -15.15 4.18 -0.64
C ASN A 117 -14.85 2.90 -1.40
N ILE A 118 -15.73 1.90 -1.30
CA ILE A 118 -15.65 0.66 -2.09
C ILE A 118 -16.50 0.85 -3.34
N THR A 119 -15.87 0.79 -4.51
CA THR A 119 -16.54 1.07 -5.79
C THR A 119 -16.17 0.07 -6.88
N SER A 120 -16.90 0.05 -7.99
CA SER A 120 -16.54 -0.75 -9.16
C SER A 120 -15.32 -0.16 -9.88
N ILE A 121 -14.62 -0.97 -10.68
CA ILE A 121 -13.44 -0.53 -11.45
C ILE A 121 -13.76 0.70 -12.31
N GLN A 122 -14.94 0.72 -12.94
CA GLN A 122 -15.38 1.81 -13.82
C GLN A 122 -15.40 3.17 -13.11
N ASN A 123 -15.66 3.20 -11.80
CA ASN A 123 -15.78 4.42 -11.03
C ASN A 123 -14.46 4.88 -10.41
N THR A 124 -13.36 4.18 -10.68
CA THR A 124 -12.04 4.58 -10.19
C THR A 124 -11.47 5.75 -10.99
N PRO A 125 -10.69 6.65 -10.34
CA PRO A 125 -10.00 7.73 -11.04
C PRO A 125 -9.12 7.23 -12.20
N ALA A 126 -8.39 6.13 -12.01
CA ALA A 126 -7.53 5.56 -13.05
C ALA A 126 -8.32 5.09 -14.30
N TYR A 127 -9.45 4.40 -14.12
CA TYR A 127 -10.28 3.99 -15.25
C TYR A 127 -10.89 5.20 -15.98
N GLN A 128 -11.34 6.21 -15.23
CA GLN A 128 -11.88 7.44 -15.79
C GLN A 128 -10.84 8.23 -16.59
N TYR A 129 -9.58 8.25 -16.11
CA TYR A 129 -8.46 8.81 -16.85
C TYR A 129 -8.26 8.10 -18.20
N LEU A 130 -8.29 6.76 -18.22
CA LEU A 130 -8.18 5.97 -19.46
C LEU A 130 -9.37 6.19 -20.42
N LYS A 131 -10.50 6.72 -19.93
CA LYS A 131 -11.65 7.11 -20.75
C LYS A 131 -11.64 8.59 -21.16
N GLY A 132 -10.58 9.33 -20.84
CA GLY A 132 -10.38 10.73 -21.24
C GLY A 132 -10.67 11.76 -20.14
N ASN A 133 -11.22 11.36 -19.00
CA ASN A 133 -11.46 12.27 -17.87
C ASN A 133 -10.25 12.33 -16.93
N LYS A 134 -9.37 13.31 -17.17
CA LYS A 134 -8.04 13.36 -16.54
C LYS A 134 -8.00 14.00 -15.15
N GLU A 135 -8.82 15.03 -14.90
CA GLU A 135 -8.67 15.94 -13.76
C GLU A 135 -8.62 15.22 -12.40
N LYS A 136 -9.54 14.27 -12.19
CA LYS A 136 -9.66 13.56 -10.92
C LYS A 136 -8.45 12.69 -10.60
N PHE A 137 -7.80 12.13 -11.62
CA PHE A 137 -6.68 11.19 -11.42
C PHE A 137 -5.35 11.91 -11.20
N ILE A 138 -5.10 13.01 -11.91
CA ILE A 138 -3.86 13.78 -11.79
C ILE A 138 -3.68 14.28 -10.34
N HIS A 139 -4.75 14.73 -9.71
CA HIS A 139 -4.74 15.23 -8.32
C HIS A 139 -5.14 14.17 -7.28
N TYR A 140 -5.31 12.91 -7.69
CA TYR A 140 -5.65 11.84 -6.76
C TYR A 140 -4.48 11.53 -5.83
N GLN A 141 -4.70 11.58 -4.52
CA GLN A 141 -3.67 11.23 -3.55
C GLN A 141 -3.50 9.70 -3.49
N GLN A 142 -2.34 9.22 -3.93
CA GLN A 142 -1.94 7.82 -3.84
C GLN A 142 -0.43 7.70 -3.69
N TYR A 143 0.02 6.52 -3.26
CA TYR A 143 1.44 6.20 -3.25
C TYR A 143 1.99 6.18 -4.69
N ASN A 144 3.15 6.79 -4.89
CA ASN A 144 3.98 6.59 -6.07
C ASN A 144 5.43 6.44 -5.65
N TYR A 145 6.20 5.78 -6.52
CA TYR A 145 7.64 5.73 -6.40
C TYR A 145 8.25 7.13 -6.58
N PHE A 146 9.46 7.30 -6.05
CA PHE A 146 10.20 8.54 -6.12
C PHE A 146 10.31 9.04 -7.57
N ASN A 147 10.04 10.33 -7.79
CA ASN A 147 10.01 10.99 -9.11
C ASN A 147 9.01 10.41 -10.14
N ILE A 148 8.06 9.59 -9.72
CA ILE A 148 6.98 9.09 -10.59
C ILE A 148 5.66 9.72 -10.17
N ASN A 149 4.95 10.33 -11.12
CA ASN A 149 3.59 10.81 -10.89
C ASN A 149 2.52 9.76 -11.26
N ASN A 150 1.26 10.03 -10.91
CA ASN A 150 0.13 9.13 -11.16
C ASN A 150 0.00 8.71 -12.63
N GLU A 151 0.11 9.67 -13.54
CA GLU A 151 -0.04 9.48 -14.98
C GLU A 151 1.09 8.60 -15.53
N GLN A 152 2.33 8.93 -15.21
CA GLN A 152 3.51 8.15 -15.60
C GLN A 152 3.39 6.70 -15.12
N ARG A 153 2.99 6.47 -13.86
CA ARG A 153 2.81 5.13 -13.30
C ARG A 153 1.71 4.34 -14.02
N LEU A 154 0.59 4.99 -14.35
CA LEU A 154 -0.52 4.34 -15.06
C LEU A 154 -0.14 4.01 -16.49
N LEU A 155 0.46 4.96 -17.22
CA LEU A 155 0.84 4.79 -18.63
C LEU A 155 1.99 3.80 -18.81
N SER A 156 2.96 3.74 -17.89
CA SER A 156 4.00 2.71 -17.92
C SER A 156 3.42 1.31 -17.71
N THR A 157 2.45 1.18 -16.79
CA THR A 157 1.71 -0.09 -16.56
C THR A 157 0.89 -0.47 -17.79
N LEU A 158 0.23 0.51 -18.44
CA LEU A 158 -0.54 0.28 -19.67
C LEU A 158 0.38 -0.26 -20.78
N LYS A 159 1.48 0.44 -21.06
CA LYS A 159 2.46 0.02 -22.07
C LYS A 159 3.02 -1.37 -21.79
N SER A 160 3.31 -1.68 -20.52
CA SER A 160 3.75 -3.02 -20.11
C SER A 160 2.69 -4.08 -20.41
N ILE A 161 1.42 -3.85 -20.06
CA ILE A 161 0.34 -4.81 -20.34
C ILE A 161 0.09 -4.98 -21.84
N GLU A 162 0.18 -3.90 -22.63
CA GLU A 162 0.02 -3.98 -24.09
C GLU A 162 1.15 -4.77 -24.75
N THR A 163 2.39 -4.57 -24.29
CA THR A 163 3.58 -5.21 -24.88
C THR A 163 3.73 -6.66 -24.41
N ASN A 164 3.54 -6.89 -23.11
CA ASN A 164 3.93 -8.12 -22.44
C ASN A 164 2.75 -8.99 -21.96
N LYS A 165 1.52 -8.47 -22.09
CA LYS A 165 0.28 -9.06 -21.54
C LYS A 165 0.23 -9.04 -20.01
N TYR A 166 -0.97 -9.27 -19.49
CA TYR A 166 -1.18 -9.45 -18.05
C TYR A 166 -0.45 -10.69 -17.54
N LEU A 167 0.06 -10.60 -16.31
CA LEU A 167 0.89 -11.60 -15.62
C LEU A 167 2.36 -11.67 -16.04
N HIS A 168 2.86 -10.73 -16.85
CA HIS A 168 4.31 -10.58 -16.99
C HIS A 168 4.97 -10.43 -15.60
N GLU A 169 6.08 -11.13 -15.37
CA GLU A 169 6.79 -11.15 -14.08
C GLU A 169 5.91 -11.52 -12.87
N ASN A 170 4.92 -12.41 -13.04
CA ASN A 170 4.04 -12.85 -11.96
C ASN A 170 3.30 -11.70 -11.24
N ARG A 171 3.04 -10.59 -11.94
CA ARG A 171 2.40 -9.40 -11.37
C ARG A 171 0.86 -9.55 -11.35
N PHE A 172 0.35 -10.28 -10.35
CA PHE A 172 -1.10 -10.52 -10.16
C PHE A 172 -1.85 -9.34 -9.52
N ILE A 173 -3.14 -9.22 -9.79
CA ILE A 173 -4.07 -8.48 -8.90
C ILE A 173 -4.24 -9.29 -7.61
N ILE A 174 -4.11 -8.63 -6.46
CA ILE A 174 -4.10 -9.29 -5.15
C ILE A 174 -5.38 -9.04 -4.38
N LEU A 175 -5.96 -10.09 -3.80
CA LEU A 175 -7.18 -10.10 -2.99
C LEU A 175 -6.94 -10.80 -1.65
N PHE A 176 -7.74 -10.49 -0.62
CA PHE A 176 -7.65 -11.12 0.70
C PHE A 176 -8.93 -11.87 1.07
N ASN A 177 -8.79 -13.14 1.46
CA ASN A 177 -9.86 -14.07 1.86
C ASN A 177 -11.13 -13.89 1.00
N GLY A 178 -12.33 -14.11 1.55
CA GLY A 178 -13.59 -14.01 0.82
C GLY A 178 -14.02 -12.59 0.38
N GLN A 179 -13.12 -11.61 0.28
CA GLN A 179 -13.43 -10.29 -0.27
C GLN A 179 -12.80 -10.11 -1.66
N ASN A 180 -13.61 -9.73 -2.64
CA ASN A 180 -13.14 -9.36 -3.98
C ASN A 180 -12.69 -7.90 -4.06
N TYR A 181 -12.10 -7.41 -2.98
CA TYR A 181 -11.61 -6.04 -2.88
C TYR A 181 -10.12 -6.04 -3.20
N ILE A 182 -9.74 -5.28 -4.22
CA ILE A 182 -8.35 -5.20 -4.68
C ILE A 182 -7.48 -4.60 -3.57
N ARG A 183 -6.45 -5.35 -3.16
CA ARG A 183 -5.42 -4.94 -2.19
C ARG A 183 -4.15 -4.45 -2.88
N ASP A 184 -3.84 -5.02 -4.04
CA ASP A 184 -2.81 -4.53 -4.95
C ASP A 184 -3.23 -4.77 -6.41
N GLY A 185 -2.80 -3.88 -7.31
CA GLY A 185 -3.08 -3.99 -8.74
C GLY A 185 -4.32 -3.23 -9.22
N GLN A 186 -4.75 -2.16 -8.55
CA GLN A 186 -5.91 -1.37 -9.00
C GLN A 186 -5.69 -0.74 -10.39
N HIS A 187 -4.48 -0.27 -10.70
CA HIS A 187 -4.13 0.20 -12.05
C HIS A 187 -4.24 -0.92 -13.09
N ARG A 188 -3.73 -2.12 -12.78
CA ARG A 188 -3.84 -3.31 -13.66
C ARG A 188 -5.31 -3.63 -13.94
N ALA A 189 -6.16 -3.61 -12.92
CA ALA A 189 -7.59 -3.85 -13.09
C ALA A 189 -8.27 -2.78 -13.96
N ALA A 190 -7.94 -1.50 -13.77
CA ALA A 190 -8.46 -0.41 -14.60
C ALA A 190 -8.04 -0.54 -16.07
N ILE A 191 -6.77 -0.89 -16.32
CA ILE A 191 -6.23 -1.11 -17.66
C ILE A 191 -6.91 -2.31 -18.34
N LEU A 192 -7.01 -3.45 -17.65
CA LEU A 192 -7.68 -4.64 -18.17
C LEU A 192 -9.14 -4.35 -18.54
N ALA A 193 -9.84 -3.60 -17.69
CA ALA A 193 -11.22 -3.20 -17.96
C ALA A 193 -11.32 -2.25 -19.16
N HIS A 194 -10.32 -1.38 -19.35
CA HIS A 194 -10.26 -0.46 -20.47
C HIS A 194 -10.00 -1.20 -21.80
N LEU A 195 -9.03 -2.11 -21.82
CA LEU A 195 -8.60 -2.83 -23.02
C LEU A 195 -9.58 -3.93 -23.45
N TYR A 196 -10.13 -4.67 -22.48
CA TYR A 196 -10.86 -5.92 -22.76
C TYR A 196 -12.30 -5.93 -22.22
N GLY A 197 -12.74 -4.87 -21.54
CA GLY A 197 -14.04 -4.80 -20.89
C GLY A 197 -14.09 -5.51 -19.54
N LEU A 198 -15.25 -5.44 -18.87
CA LEU A 198 -15.42 -5.99 -17.51
C LEU A 198 -15.78 -7.49 -17.48
N ASN A 199 -16.24 -8.05 -18.58
CA ASN A 199 -16.82 -9.40 -18.57
C ASN A 199 -15.79 -10.51 -18.79
N ILE A 200 -14.50 -10.17 -18.81
CA ILE A 200 -13.42 -11.14 -18.95
C ILE A 200 -13.10 -11.84 -17.63
N ASN A 201 -12.67 -13.11 -17.73
CA ASN A 201 -12.10 -13.86 -16.61
C ASN A 201 -10.59 -13.64 -16.57
N ILE A 202 -10.08 -13.35 -15.38
CA ILE A 202 -8.65 -13.11 -15.15
C ILE A 202 -8.15 -13.94 -13.97
N LYS A 203 -6.87 -14.27 -13.99
CA LYS A 203 -6.18 -14.86 -12.83
C LYS A 203 -5.89 -13.77 -11.79
N VAL A 204 -6.22 -14.02 -10.54
CA VAL A 204 -5.90 -13.18 -9.38
C VAL A 204 -5.19 -14.01 -8.34
N MET A 205 -4.40 -13.36 -7.50
CA MET A 205 -3.74 -14.01 -6.37
C MET A 205 -4.49 -13.67 -5.10
N ARG A 206 -4.93 -14.68 -4.35
CA ARG A 206 -5.66 -14.52 -3.11
C ARG A 206 -4.84 -14.99 -1.93
N PHE A 207 -4.64 -14.09 -0.98
CA PHE A 207 -4.01 -14.38 0.30
C PHE A 207 -5.08 -14.83 1.28
N TYR A 208 -4.82 -15.95 1.96
CA TYR A 208 -5.68 -16.52 2.98
C TYR A 208 -5.06 -16.37 4.36
N PHE A 209 -5.70 -15.58 5.21
CA PHE A 209 -5.28 -15.35 6.59
C PHE A 209 -6.18 -16.09 7.59
N LYS A 210 -5.60 -16.52 8.73
CA LYS A 210 -6.31 -17.24 9.80
C LYS A 210 -7.40 -16.40 10.48
N GLU A 211 -7.18 -15.09 10.60
CA GLU A 211 -8.07 -14.16 11.31
C GLU A 211 -8.76 -13.19 10.35
N LYS A 212 -9.92 -12.65 10.76
CA LYS A 212 -10.73 -11.71 9.94
C LYS A 212 -10.30 -10.23 10.06
N LYS A 213 -9.17 -9.91 10.67
CA LYS A 213 -8.72 -8.51 10.89
C LYS A 213 -8.51 -7.72 9.59
N HIS A 214 -8.27 -8.41 8.48
CA HIS A 214 -8.05 -7.84 7.16
C HIS A 214 -9.36 -7.51 6.40
N TYR A 215 -10.52 -7.91 6.93
CA TYR A 215 -11.80 -7.60 6.31
C TYR A 215 -12.07 -6.10 6.40
N ILE A 216 -12.32 -5.48 5.26
CA ILE A 216 -12.70 -4.08 5.20
C ILE A 216 -14.22 -3.99 5.28
N ASN A 217 -14.71 -3.29 6.31
CA ASN A 217 -16.08 -2.81 6.38
C ASN A 217 -16.05 -1.29 6.25
N GLN A 218 -16.50 -0.79 5.10
CA GLN A 218 -16.49 0.64 4.76
C GLN A 218 -17.18 1.50 5.82
N TYR A 219 -18.36 1.09 6.29
CA TYR A 219 -19.14 1.87 7.25
C TYR A 219 -18.45 1.95 8.61
N VAL A 220 -17.96 0.82 9.12
CA VAL A 220 -17.24 0.77 10.40
C VAL A 220 -15.93 1.57 10.32
N HIS A 221 -15.21 1.45 9.20
CA HIS A 221 -13.98 2.20 8.98
C HIS A 221 -14.24 3.71 8.94
N ASN A 222 -15.22 4.16 8.15
CA ASN A 222 -15.57 5.57 8.01
C ASN A 222 -16.11 6.16 9.32
N ALA A 223 -16.92 5.40 10.08
CA ALA A 223 -17.40 5.83 11.40
C ALA A 223 -16.22 6.08 12.37
N LYS A 224 -15.24 5.17 12.42
CA LYS A 224 -14.04 5.34 13.25
C LYS A 224 -13.24 6.59 12.85
N ILE A 225 -13.04 6.82 11.55
CA ILE A 225 -12.34 8.01 11.08
C ILE A 225 -13.12 9.28 11.46
N PHE A 226 -14.42 9.30 11.24
CA PHE A 226 -15.26 10.44 11.57
C PHE A 226 -15.23 10.77 13.06
N ILE A 227 -15.39 9.76 13.93
CA ILE A 227 -15.30 9.93 15.39
C ILE A 227 -13.92 10.49 15.78
N LYS A 228 -12.84 9.93 15.25
CA LYS A 228 -11.48 10.42 15.53
C LYS A 228 -11.30 11.87 15.08
N TRP A 229 -11.75 12.21 13.88
CA TRP A 229 -11.68 13.57 13.35
C TRP A 229 -12.48 14.56 14.21
N PHE A 230 -13.70 14.19 14.60
CA PHE A 230 -14.56 14.99 15.47
C PHE A 230 -13.93 15.23 16.83
N MET A 231 -13.38 14.19 17.46
CA MET A 231 -12.67 14.28 18.74
C MET A 231 -11.44 15.20 18.67
N VAL A 232 -10.65 15.11 17.60
CA VAL A 232 -9.49 16.01 17.38
C VAL A 232 -9.95 17.46 17.21
N LYS A 233 -11.05 17.71 16.51
CA LYS A 233 -11.62 19.06 16.36
C LYS A 233 -12.12 19.63 17.69
N ILE A 234 -12.82 18.84 18.49
CA ILE A 234 -13.25 19.22 19.84
C ILE A 234 -12.03 19.55 20.70
N TYR A 235 -11.05 18.64 20.76
CA TYR A 235 -9.84 18.84 21.56
C TYR A 235 -9.11 20.14 21.20
N LYS A 236 -8.94 20.42 19.90
CA LYS A 236 -8.31 21.69 19.43
C LYS A 236 -9.12 22.91 19.87
N LYS A 237 -10.46 22.85 19.80
CA LYS A 237 -11.33 23.95 20.23
C LYS A 237 -11.27 24.17 21.75
N VAL A 238 -11.32 23.09 22.53
CA VAL A 238 -11.20 23.12 23.99
C VAL A 238 -9.83 23.68 24.41
N ARG A 239 -8.73 23.17 23.83
CA ARG A 239 -7.37 23.68 24.11
C ARG A 239 -7.22 25.16 23.81
N PHE A 240 -7.85 25.66 22.75
CA PHE A 240 -7.84 27.09 22.42
C PHE A 240 -8.60 27.96 23.44
N ILE A 241 -9.66 27.42 24.06
CA ILE A 241 -10.44 28.11 25.09
C ILE A 241 -9.67 28.16 26.42
N PHE A 242 -8.97 27.09 26.80
CA PHE A 242 -8.23 26.99 28.08
C PHE A 242 -6.79 27.54 28.04
N HIS A 243 -6.32 28.01 26.88
CA HIS A 243 -5.02 28.70 26.71
C HIS A 243 -5.19 30.14 26.20
N LYS A 244 -6.39 30.71 26.35
CA LYS A 244 -6.64 32.14 26.39
C LYS A 244 -6.87 32.57 27.82
#